data_AF-A0A8S3A3K2-F1
#
_entry.id   AF-A0A8S3A3K2-F1
#
_cell.length_a   1.000
_cell.length_b   1.000
_cell.length_c   1.000
_cell.angle_alpha   90.00
_cell.angle_beta   90.00
_cell.angle_gamma   90.00
#
_symmetry.space_group_name_H-M   'P 1'
#
loop_
_entity.id
_entity.type
_entity.pdbx_description
1 polymer ?
#
loop_
_entity_poly.entity_id
_entity_poly.type
_entity_poly.pdbx_seq_one_letter_code
_entity_poly.pdbx_strand_id
1 'polypeptide(L)' 'MHKTNHLRYFIFNSLRTLVLIGDSGEHDPEIYGFIARKYPKRIRWIFIRAVKGETKDDKRFLKAFK' A
#
# COMPACT_ATOMS: atom_id res chain seq x y z
N MET A 1 -10.59 8.90 -0.18
CA MET A 1 -10.17 9.76 -1.31
C MET A 1 -8.88 10.57 -1.04
N HIS A 2 -8.58 11.02 0.19
CA HIS A 2 -7.44 11.91 0.44
C HIS A 2 -6.04 11.26 0.29
N LYS A 3 -5.85 9.98 0.65
CA LYS A 3 -4.53 9.29 0.57
C LYS A 3 -4.06 9.02 -0.87
N THR A 4 -4.97 8.81 -1.81
CA THR A 4 -4.64 8.41 -3.19
C THR A 4 -3.95 9.53 -3.98
N ASN A 5 -4.30 10.79 -3.70
CA ASN A 5 -3.74 11.96 -4.41
C ASN A 5 -2.28 12.23 -4.00
N HIS A 6 -1.93 12.08 -2.71
CA HIS A 6 -0.55 12.23 -2.26
C HIS A 6 0.38 11.16 -2.85
N LEU A 7 -0.06 9.90 -2.92
CA LEU A 7 0.73 8.83 -3.53
C LEU A 7 1.00 9.09 -5.01
N ARG A 8 0.00 9.59 -5.75
CA ARG A 8 0.19 9.97 -7.15
C ARG A 8 1.24 11.06 -7.30
N TYR A 9 1.22 12.08 -6.45
CA TYR A 9 2.21 13.16 -6.51
C TYR A 9 3.65 12.62 -6.45
N PHE A 10 3.97 11.76 -5.47
CA PHE A 10 5.34 11.23 -5.34
C PHE A 10 5.72 10.24 -6.44
N ILE A 11 4.77 9.43 -6.91
CA ILE A 11 5.04 8.49 -8.01
C ILE A 11 5.34 9.24 -9.31
N PHE A 12 4.58 10.29 -9.61
CA PHE A 12 4.71 11.01 -10.89
C PHE A 12 5.77 12.11 -10.87
N ASN A 13 6.05 12.74 -9.72
CA ASN A 13 6.98 13.88 -9.62
C ASN A 13 8.36 13.52 -9.06
N SER A 14 8.64 12.23 -8.83
CA SER A 14 9.95 11.76 -8.41
C SER A 14 10.30 10.47 -9.13
N LEU A 15 11.59 10.21 -9.35
CA LEU A 15 12.10 8.93 -9.86
C LEU A 15 12.51 7.97 -8.73
N ARG A 16 12.37 8.36 -7.46
CA ARG A 16 12.76 7.54 -6.32
C ARG A 16 11.85 6.32 -6.16
N THR A 17 12.42 5.24 -5.63
CA THR A 17 11.65 4.12 -5.11
C THR A 17 11.06 4.48 -3.75
N LEU A 18 9.92 3.86 -3.41
CA LEU A 18 9.12 4.18 -2.24
C LEU A 18 8.96 2.95 -1.35
N VAL A 19 8.89 3.20 -0.04
CA VAL A 19 8.41 2.25 0.96
C VAL A 19 7.08 2.80 1.47
N LEU A 20 6.04 1.97 1.48
CA LEU A 20 4.71 2.36 1.93
C LEU A 20 4.48 1.80 3.34
N ILE A 21 4.05 2.66 4.27
CA ILE A 21 3.78 2.29 5.67
C ILE A 21 2.37 2.80 6.01
N GLY A 22 1.50 1.92 6.47
CA GLY A 22 0.11 2.26 6.77
C GLY A 22 -0.55 1.31 7.79
N ASP A 23 -1.83 1.54 8.05
CA ASP A 23 -2.60 0.86 9.09
C ASP A 23 -3.67 -0.07 8.51
N SER A 24 -3.84 -1.25 9.11
CA SER A 24 -4.88 -2.22 8.70
C SER A 24 -6.30 -1.74 8.99
N GLY A 25 -6.47 -0.87 9.98
CA GLY A 25 -7.77 -0.26 10.31
C GLY A 25 -8.31 0.65 9.21
N GLU A 26 -7.42 1.11 8.33
CA GLU A 26 -7.70 1.94 7.17
C GLU A 26 -7.71 1.10 5.88
N HIS A 27 -7.97 1.74 4.74
CA HIS A 27 -7.86 1.13 3.42
C HIS A 27 -6.42 1.02 2.88
N ASP A 28 -5.41 1.13 3.73
CA ASP A 28 -4.01 1.13 3.30
C ASP A 28 -3.59 -0.16 2.59
N PRO A 29 -3.99 -1.37 3.03
CA PRO A 29 -3.69 -2.61 2.29
C PRO A 29 -4.19 -2.57 0.85
N GLU A 30 -5.45 -2.17 0.65
CA GLU A 30 -6.06 -2.12 -0.68
C GLU A 30 -5.42 -1.07 -1.58
N ILE A 31 -5.17 0.13 -1.05
CA ILE A 31 -4.58 1.23 -1.79
C ILE A 31 -3.14 0.87 -2.17
N TYR A 32 -2.36 0.32 -1.25
CA TYR A 32 -0.95 -0.01 -1.49
C TYR A 32 -0.81 -1.19 -2.43
N GLY A 33 -1.63 -2.23 -2.30
CA GLY A 33 -1.65 -3.35 -3.25
C GLY A 33 -2.00 -2.90 -4.67
N PHE A 34 -2.98 -2.00 -4.82
CA PHE A 34 -3.29 -1.40 -6.12
C PHE A 34 -2.12 -0.61 -6.71
N ILE A 35 -1.48 0.25 -5.90
CA ILE A 35 -0.34 1.06 -6.32
C ILE A 35 0.85 0.16 -6.70
N ALA A 36 1.14 -0.88 -5.92
CA ALA A 36 2.23 -1.80 -6.17
C ALA A 36 2.05 -2.58 -7.47
N ARG A 37 0.83 -3.06 -7.77
CA ARG A 37 0.50 -3.66 -9.07
C ARG A 37 0.68 -2.68 -10.23
N LYS A 38 0.30 -1.41 -10.03
CA LYS A 38 0.40 -0.39 -11.08
C LYS A 38 1.85 0.08 -11.33
N TYR A 39 2.69 0.07 -10.30
CA TYR A 39 4.08 0.57 -10.37
C TYR A 39 5.07 -0.37 -9.66
N PRO A 40 5.21 -1.62 -10.11
CA PRO A 40 5.96 -2.66 -9.38
C PRO A 40 7.44 -2.34 -9.21
N LYS A 41 8.05 -1.60 -10.15
CA LYS A 41 9.46 -1.16 -10.07
C LYS A 41 9.67 0.01 -9.11
N ARG A 42 8.61 0.67 -8.65
CA ARG A 42 8.67 1.87 -7.80
C ARG A 42 8.43 1.57 -6.32
N ILE A 43 7.72 0.50 -5.99
CA ILE A 43 7.41 0.14 -4.60
C ILE A 43 8.38 -0.96 -4.16
N ARG A 44 9.25 -0.66 -3.20
CA ARG A 44 10.26 -1.60 -2.70
C ARG A 44 9.70 -2.49 -1.59
N TRP A 45 8.97 -1.90 -0.65
CA TRP A 45 8.39 -2.59 0.51
C TRP A 45 7.06 -1.97 0.89
N ILE A 46 6.20 -2.79 1.50
CA ILE A 46 4.92 -2.38 2.06
C ILE A 46 4.85 -2.94 3.49
N PHE A 47 4.64 -2.06 4.46
CA PHE A 47 4.42 -2.41 5.84
C PHE A 47 3.01 -1.99 6.25
N ILE A 48 2.23 -2.94 6.76
CA ILE A 48 0.90 -2.70 7.32
C ILE A 48 0.96 -3.02 8.80
N ARG A 49 0.66 -2.04 9.65
CA ARG A 49 0.48 -2.29 11.09
C ARG A 49 -0.91 -2.90 11.30
N ALA A 50 -0.95 -4.09 11.89
CA ALA A 50 -2.18 -4.73 12.32
C ALA A 50 -2.71 -4.04 13.59
N VAL A 51 -3.90 -3.45 13.53
CA VAL A 51 -4.51 -2.71 14.66
C VAL A 51 -5.65 -3.49 15.34
N LYS A 52 -6.12 -4.58 14.73
CA LYS A 52 -7.17 -5.47 15.26
C LYS A 52 -6.70 -6.92 15.40
N GLY A 53 -5.39 -7.14 15.42
CA GLY A 53 -4.80 -8.48 15.49
C GLY A 53 -4.85 -9.25 14.17
N GLU A 54 -5.01 -8.55 13.04
CA GLU A 54 -4.98 -9.17 11.72
C GLU A 54 -3.62 -9.84 11.44
N THR A 55 -3.66 -10.94 10.71
CA THR A 55 -2.48 -11.68 10.27
C THR A 55 -2.29 -11.51 8.77
N LYS A 56 -1.07 -11.74 8.27
CA LYS A 56 -0.77 -11.64 6.83
C LYS A 56 -1.65 -12.55 5.95
N ASP A 57 -2.15 -13.65 6.52
CA ASP A 57 -2.93 -14.67 5.82
C ASP A 57 -4.44 -14.37 5.84
N ASP A 58 -4.85 -13.23 6.43
CA ASP A 58 -6.23 -12.79 6.38
C ASP A 58 -6.70 -12.59 4.94
N LYS A 59 -7.92 -13.09 4.64
CA LYS A 59 -8.52 -13.06 3.30
C LYS A 59 -8.49 -11.66 2.67
N ARG A 60 -8.65 -10.62 3.49
CA ARG A 60 -8.58 -9.22 3.07
C ARG A 60 -7.20 -8.86 2.52
N PHE A 61 -6.12 -9.21 3.23
CA PHE A 61 -4.76 -8.91 2.81
C PHE A 61 -4.34 -9.76 1.61
N LEU A 62 -4.71 -11.05 1.60
CA LEU A 62 -4.50 -11.91 0.43
C LEU A 62 -5.16 -11.34 -0.82
N LYS A 63 -6.38 -10.81 -0.70
CA LYS A 63 -7.07 -10.13 -1.80
C LYS A 63 -6.39 -8.81 -2.18
N ALA A 64 -5.94 -8.03 -1.21
CA ALA A 64 -5.31 -6.74 -1.44
C ALA A 64 -3.98 -6.87 -2.20
N PHE A 65 -3.19 -7.91 -1.90
CA PHE A 65 -1.84 -8.12 -2.41
C PHE A 65 -1.69 -9.29 -3.41
N LYS A 66 -2.80 -9.77 -3.97
CA LYS A 66 -2.78 -10.72 -5.10
C LYS A 66 -2.14 -10.12 -6.35
#